data_AF-A0A971MG73-F1
#
_entry.id   AF-A0A971MG73-F1
#
_cell.length_a   1.000
_cell.length_b   1.000
_cell.length_c   1.000
_cell.angle_alpha   90.00
_cell.angle_beta   90.00
_cell.angle_gamma   90.00
#
_symmetry.space_group_name_H-M   'P 1'
#
loop_
_entity.id
_entity.type
_entity.pdbx_description
1 polymer ?
#
loop_
_entity_poly.entity_id
_entity_poly.type
_entity_poly.pdbx_seq_one_letter_code
_entity_poly.pdbx_strand_id
1 'polypeptide(L)'
;MRIKTGDTVIVIAGKEKGKTGKVLKTLPKENRVIVENLNMVTKHMKMRGPNLPSGIQRVEAPIHVSNVAYYDSSSKKATKVGYKVEGNKKVRIAKSTGSKID
;
A
#
# COMPACT_ATOMS: atom_id res chain seq x y z
N MET A 1 6.45 -10.35 3.24
CA MET A 1 5.90 -8.99 3.07
C MET A 1 5.00 -8.66 4.26
N ARG A 2 5.14 -7.48 4.89
CA ARG A 2 4.42 -7.15 6.14
C ARG A 2 3.07 -6.45 5.92
N ILE A 3 2.95 -5.77 4.77
CA ILE A 3 1.75 -5.08 4.32
C ILE A 3 0.90 -6.05 3.49
N LYS A 4 -0.41 -6.06 3.74
CA LYS A 4 -1.42 -6.83 2.98
C LYS A 4 -2.28 -5.90 2.14
N THR A 5 -3.00 -6.48 1.19
CA THR A 5 -4.04 -5.78 0.43
C THR A 5 -5.14 -5.29 1.37
N GLY A 6 -5.62 -4.07 1.17
CA GLY A 6 -6.65 -3.45 2.02
C GLY A 6 -6.10 -2.66 3.21
N ASP A 7 -4.82 -2.83 3.57
CA ASP A 7 -4.18 -2.01 4.60
C ASP A 7 -4.11 -0.53 4.16
N THR A 8 -4.26 0.39 5.11
CA THR A 8 -3.95 1.81 4.89
C THR A 8 -2.48 2.04 5.20
N VAL A 9 -1.77 2.68 4.27
CA VAL A 9 -0.34 2.95 4.39
C VAL A 9 -0.02 4.43 4.24
N ILE A 10 1.10 4.83 4.80
CA ILE A 10 1.69 6.16 4.65
C ILE A 10 3.05 6.04 3.98
N VAL A 11 3.33 6.93 3.04
CA VAL A 11 4.63 6.99 2.35
C VAL A 11 5.64 7.72 3.23
N ILE A 12 6.74 7.05 3.55
CA ILE A 12 7.81 7.57 4.42
C ILE A 12 8.84 8.34 3.60
N ALA A 13 9.09 7.90 2.36
CA ALA A 13 10.16 8.41 1.51
C ALA A 13 9.76 8.47 0.03
N GLY A 14 10.37 9.39 -0.71
CA GLY A 14 10.11 9.63 -2.13
C GLY A 14 9.24 10.86 -2.40
N LYS A 15 8.83 11.04 -3.65
CA LYS A 15 8.05 12.20 -4.12
C LYS A 15 6.72 12.37 -3.38
N GLU A 16 6.08 11.27 -3.04
CA GLU A 16 4.76 11.24 -2.41
C GLU A 16 4.84 11.15 -0.87
N LYS A 17 5.97 11.55 -0.27
CA LYS A 17 6.19 11.48 1.19
C LYS A 17 5.08 12.19 1.98
N GLY A 18 4.62 11.53 3.04
CA GLY A 18 3.59 12.03 3.96
C GLY A 18 2.16 11.74 3.53
N LYS A 19 1.92 11.36 2.28
CA LYS A 19 0.58 11.01 1.82
C LYS A 19 0.18 9.61 2.30
N THR A 20 -1.11 9.45 2.55
CA THR A 20 -1.73 8.19 2.93
C THR A 20 -2.56 7.63 1.77
N GLY A 21 -2.73 6.32 1.73
CA GLY A 21 -3.58 5.67 0.75
C GLY A 21 -3.83 4.21 1.09
N LYS A 22 -4.84 3.62 0.46
CA LYS A 22 -5.19 2.20 0.62
C LYS A 22 -4.40 1.34 -0.35
N VAL A 23 -3.93 0.18 0.11
CA VAL A 23 -3.21 -0.78 -0.74
C VAL A 23 -4.21 -1.54 -1.62
N LEU A 24 -4.15 -1.30 -2.93
CA LEU A 24 -4.98 -1.99 -3.93
C LEU A 24 -4.44 -3.37 -4.25
N LYS A 25 -3.11 -3.48 -4.39
CA LYS A 25 -2.45 -4.74 -4.75
C LYS A 25 -1.07 -4.82 -4.12
N THR A 26 -0.73 -6.02 -3.67
CA THR A 26 0.62 -6.37 -3.23
C THR A 26 1.29 -7.22 -4.29
N LEU A 27 2.58 -6.96 -4.57
CA LEU A 27 3.44 -7.72 -5.47
C LEU A 27 4.59 -8.31 -4.64
N PRO A 28 4.39 -9.47 -3.97
CA PRO A 28 5.36 -10.01 -3.02
C PRO A 28 6.68 -10.41 -3.68
N LYS A 29 6.63 -10.90 -4.93
CA LYS A 29 7.83 -11.32 -5.69
C LYS A 29 8.77 -10.15 -5.97
N GLU A 30 8.21 -8.96 -6.19
CA GLU A 30 8.95 -7.75 -6.54
C GLU A 30 9.17 -6.80 -5.34
N ASN A 31 8.69 -7.17 -4.15
CA ASN A 31 8.70 -6.32 -2.95
C ASN A 31 8.05 -4.94 -3.19
N ARG A 32 6.95 -4.91 -3.95
CA ARG A 32 6.25 -3.69 -4.36
C ARG A 32 4.78 -3.69 -3.98
N VAL A 33 4.20 -2.52 -3.79
CA VAL A 33 2.77 -2.33 -3.51
C VAL A 33 2.19 -1.26 -4.41
N ILE A 34 0.96 -1.45 -4.86
CA ILE A 34 0.19 -0.43 -5.58
C ILE A 34 -0.76 0.20 -4.56
N VAL A 35 -0.64 1.51 -4.39
CA VAL A 35 -1.41 2.29 -3.43
C VAL A 35 -2.30 3.24 -4.21
N GLU A 36 -3.56 3.31 -3.80
CA GLU A 36 -4.59 4.13 -4.43
C GLU A 36 -4.19 5.60 -4.50
N ASN A 37 -4.38 6.23 -5.67
CA ASN A 37 -4.10 7.64 -5.94
C ASN A 37 -2.65 8.10 -5.66
N LEU A 38 -1.70 7.17 -5.47
CA LEU A 38 -0.29 7.48 -5.23
C LEU A 38 0.56 6.98 -6.40
N ASN A 39 1.67 7.70 -6.63
CA ASN A 39 2.64 7.38 -7.68
C ASN A 39 1.98 7.21 -9.06
N MET A 40 1.12 8.17 -9.43
CA MET A 40 0.42 8.19 -10.72
C MET A 40 1.41 8.40 -11.86
N VAL A 41 1.38 7.51 -12.84
CA VAL A 41 2.17 7.60 -14.07
C VAL A 41 1.26 7.74 -15.28
N THR A 42 1.70 8.56 -16.23
CA THR A 42 1.02 8.76 -17.49
C THR A 42 1.41 7.64 -18.46
N LYS A 43 0.43 6.85 -18.90
CA LYS A 43 0.62 5.74 -19.82
C LYS A 43 -0.17 5.99 -21.10
N HIS A 44 0.54 5.98 -22.23
CA HIS A 44 -0.07 5.99 -23.55
C HIS A 44 -0.56 4.58 -23.87
N MET A 45 -1.87 4.42 -23.95
CA MET A 45 -2.50 3.12 -24.20
C MET A 45 -3.02 3.10 -25.63
N LYS A 46 -2.48 2.18 -26.44
CA LYS A 46 -3.10 1.80 -27.72
C LYS A 46 -4.42 1.09 -27.43
N MET A 47 -5.42 1.34 -28.27
CA MET A 47 -6.72 0.66 -28.21
C MET A 47 -6.53 -0.86 -28.24
N ARG A 48 -7.17 -1.56 -27.29
CA ARG A 48 -7.13 -3.04 -27.20
C ARG A 48 -8.46 -3.70 -27.56
N GLY A 49 -9.51 -2.91 -27.82
CA GLY A 49 -10.83 -3.38 -28.21
C GLY A 49 -11.82 -2.21 -28.32
N PRO A 50 -13.03 -2.46 -28.86
CA PRO A 50 -14.03 -1.42 -29.16
C PRO A 50 -14.51 -0.63 -27.93
N ASN A 51 -14.42 -1.21 -26.73
CA ASN A 51 -14.84 -0.57 -25.47
C ASN A 51 -13.71 0.15 -24.70
N LEU A 52 -12.47 0.15 -25.19
CA LEU A 52 -11.33 0.75 -24.50
C LEU A 52 -10.82 1.95 -25.29
N PRO A 53 -11.11 3.19 -24.86
CA PRO A 53 -10.67 4.37 -25.60
C PRO A 53 -9.15 4.43 -25.68
N SER A 54 -8.66 4.72 -26.90
CA SER A 54 -7.27 5.08 -27.14
C SER A 54 -6.96 6.41 -26.46
N GLY A 55 -5.83 6.52 -25.78
CA GLY A 55 -5.46 7.80 -25.18
C GLY A 55 -4.46 7.72 -24.04
N ILE A 56 -4.33 8.86 -23.38
CA ILE A 56 -3.46 9.08 -22.24
C ILE A 56 -4.24 8.70 -20.98
N GLN A 57 -3.86 7.60 -20.34
CA GLN A 57 -4.44 7.18 -19.06
C GLN A 57 -3.43 7.43 -17.94
N ARG A 58 -3.91 7.90 -16.80
CA ARG A 58 -3.09 7.96 -15.58
C ARG A 58 -3.38 6.71 -14.76
N VAL A 59 -2.34 5.95 -14.45
CA VAL A 59 -2.44 4.69 -13.71
C VAL A 59 -1.50 4.73 -12.51
N GLU A 60 -1.89 4.07 -11.43
CA GLU A 60 -1.06 3.94 -10.23
C GLU A 60 0.13 3.01 -10.50
N ALA A 61 1.33 3.52 -10.26
CA ALA A 61 2.55 2.72 -10.38
C ALA A 61 2.96 2.13 -9.02
N PRO A 62 3.60 0.95 -9.03
CA PRO A 62 4.04 0.30 -7.80
C PRO A 62 5.11 1.12 -7.06
N ILE A 63 5.02 1.12 -5.73
CA ILE A 63 5.96 1.71 -4.78
C ILE A 63 6.68 0.58 -4.05
N HIS A 64 7.98 0.74 -3.76
CA HIS A 64 8.73 -0.26 -3.00
C HIS A 64 8.25 -0.34 -1.53
N VAL A 65 8.16 -1.55 -0.97
CA VAL A 65 7.64 -1.80 0.39
C VAL A 65 8.42 -1.07 1.47
N SER A 66 9.72 -0.82 1.28
CA SER A 66 10.54 -0.08 2.26
C SER A 66 10.10 1.37 2.45
N ASN A 67 9.45 1.96 1.44
CA ASN A 67 9.08 3.37 1.43
C ASN A 67 7.67 3.60 1.99
N VAL A 68 7.00 2.54 2.45
CA VAL A 68 5.66 2.60 3.04
C VAL A 68 5.67 2.04 4.46
N ALA A 69 4.91 2.67 5.35
CA ALA A 69 4.59 2.16 6.68
C ALA A 69 3.09 1.94 6.82
N TYR A 70 2.70 1.07 7.74
CA TYR A 70 1.30 0.94 8.13
C TYR A 70 0.84 2.23 8.78
N TYR A 71 -0.30 2.75 8.34
CA TYR A 71 -0.93 3.92 8.93
C TYR A 71 -1.95 3.46 9.97
N ASP A 72 -1.72 3.82 11.22
CA ASP A 72 -2.67 3.55 12.29
C ASP A 72 -3.64 4.74 12.40
N SER A 73 -4.90 4.51 12.04
CA SER A 73 -5.96 5.53 12.08
C SER A 73 -6.21 6.08 13.49
N SER A 74 -5.97 5.27 14.53
CA SER A 74 -6.18 5.69 15.92
C SER A 74 -5.10 6.67 16.40
N SER A 75 -3.84 6.40 16.06
CA SER A 75 -2.71 7.25 16.48
C SER A 75 -2.33 8.31 15.43
N LYS A 76 -2.94 8.28 14.24
CA LYS A 76 -2.63 9.10 13.05
C LYS A 76 -1.14 9.09 12.68
N LYS A 77 -0.42 8.05 13.06
CA LYS A 77 1.04 7.94 12.94
C LYS A 77 1.44 6.69 12.16
N ALA A 78 2.60 6.81 11.49
CA ALA A 78 3.27 5.67 10.86
C ALA A 78 3.72 4.67 11.93
N THR A 79 3.33 3.40 11.79
CA THR A 79 3.62 2.36 12.77
C THR A 79 4.27 1.14 12.10
N LYS A 80 5.21 0.50 12.82
CA LYS A 80 5.78 -0.79 12.41
C LYS A 80 4.83 -1.93 12.75
N VAL A 81 4.60 -2.83 11.80
CA VAL A 81 3.77 -4.04 12.00
C VAL A 81 4.57 -5.11 12.76
N GLY A 82 4.16 -5.46 13.96
CA GLY A 82 4.65 -6.61 14.73
C GLY A 82 3.77 -7.85 14.54
N TYR A 83 4.16 -8.94 15.22
CA TYR A 83 3.36 -10.16 15.29
C TYR A 83 3.24 -10.58 16.76
N LYS A 84 2.05 -11.04 17.14
CA LYS A 84 1.79 -11.66 18.44
C LYS A 84 1.13 -13.01 18.20
N VAL A 85 1.41 -13.99 19.06
CA VAL A 85 0.73 -15.28 19.05
C VAL A 85 -0.38 -15.21 20.08
N GLU A 86 -1.63 -15.34 19.64
CA GLU A 86 -2.80 -15.47 20.52
C GLU A 86 -3.34 -16.88 20.36
N GLY A 87 -3.09 -17.73 21.36
CA GLY A 87 -3.38 -19.16 21.30
C GLY A 87 -2.64 -19.83 20.14
N ASN A 88 -3.41 -20.36 19.17
CA ASN A 88 -2.87 -21.06 18.00
C ASN A 88 -2.74 -20.18 16.74
N LYS A 89 -3.10 -18.89 16.79
CA LYS A 89 -3.09 -18.00 15.62
C LYS A 89 -2.07 -16.87 15.78
N LYS A 90 -1.27 -16.65 14.74
CA LYS A 90 -0.34 -15.52 14.64
C LYS A 90 -1.07 -14.31 14.08
N VAL A 91 -1.23 -13.28 14.91
CA VAL A 91 -1.96 -12.05 14.58
C VAL A 91 -0.96 -10.91 14.35
N ARG A 92 -1.30 -9.98 13.45
CA ARG A 92 -0.48 -8.78 13.24
C ARG A 92 -0.87 -7.73 14.27
N ILE A 93 0.10 -6.99 14.77
CA ILE A 93 -0.12 -5.92 15.75
C ILE A 93 0.57 -4.64 15.33
N ALA A 94 -0.02 -3.49 15.65
CA ALA A 94 0.65 -2.20 15.60
C ALA A 94 1.66 -2.13 16.76
N LYS A 95 2.96 -1.97 16.50
CA LYS A 95 3.96 -1.93 17.59
C LYS A 95 3.83 -0.70 18.50
N SER A 96 3.28 0.41 18.01
CA SER A 96 3.15 1.66 18.77
C SER A 96 1.99 1.60 19.77
N THR A 97 0.84 1.08 19.34
CA THR A 97 -0.41 1.09 20.10
C THR A 97 -0.80 -0.29 20.65
N GLY A 98 -0.16 -1.37 20.17
CA GLY A 98 -0.53 -2.74 20.51
C GLY A 98 -1.81 -3.23 19.82
N SER A 99 -2.49 -2.37 19.07
CA SER A 99 -3.75 -2.67 18.39
C SER A 99 -3.60 -3.80 17.37
N LYS A 100 -4.59 -4.68 17.31
CA LYS A 100 -4.64 -5.80 16.37
C LYS A 100 -4.95 -5.29 14.96
N ILE A 101 -4.19 -5.80 13.98
CA ILE A 101 -4.35 -5.49 12.56
C ILE A 101 -4.68 -6.82 11.86
N ASP A 102 -5.82 -6.94 11.20
CA ASP A 102 -6.17 -8.14 10.42
C ASP A 102 -6.15 -7.90 8.91
#